data_AF-A0A1T1CLK9-F1
#
_entry.id   AF-A0A1T1CLK9-F1
#
_cell.length_a   1.000
_cell.length_b   1.000
_cell.length_c   1.000
_cell.angle_alpha   90.00
_cell.angle_beta   90.00
_cell.angle_gamma   90.00
#
_symmetry.space_group_name_H-M   'P 1'
#
loop_
_entity.id
_entity.type
_entity.pdbx_description
1 polymer ?
#
loop_
_entity_poly.entity_id
_entity_poly.type
_entity_poly.pdbx_seq_one_letter_code
_entity_poly.pdbx_strand_id
1 'polypeptide(L)'
;MKKKILFFFLSVFIFSLYSCSSDDNNNEYYDLNVVFISNNPDSNVLISGTGIIGGKYIKKVHKEVVSVPRYSEKIFYASCEDEKTLLTIKIFNSKGKLIQEKSQNSGVAIIILPKF
;
A
#
# COMPACT_ATOMS: atom_id res chain seq x y z
N MET A 1 -38.45 35.20 40.13
CA MET A 1 -37.38 34.18 40.29
C MET A 1 -37.47 33.17 39.15
N LYS A 2 -36.80 33.39 38.01
CA LYS A 2 -36.83 32.50 36.81
C LYS A 2 -35.48 32.50 36.06
N LYS A 3 -34.37 32.24 36.75
CA LYS A 3 -33.02 32.24 36.14
C LYS A 3 -32.09 31.11 36.60
N LYS A 4 -32.61 30.03 37.20
CA LYS A 4 -31.76 28.97 37.80
C LYS A 4 -31.91 27.57 37.21
N ILE A 5 -32.59 27.42 36.06
CA ILE A 5 -32.81 26.10 35.43
C ILE A 5 -31.97 25.90 34.16
N LEU A 6 -31.36 26.96 33.61
CA LEU A 6 -30.61 26.88 32.36
C LEU A 6 -29.19 26.30 32.50
N PHE A 7 -28.66 26.18 33.72
CA PHE A 7 -27.29 25.69 33.95
C PHE A 7 -27.17 24.18 34.11
N PHE A 8 -28.27 23.45 34.33
CA PHE A 8 -28.21 22.01 34.58
C PHE A 8 -28.18 21.18 33.29
N PHE A 9 -28.66 21.72 32.17
CA PHE A 9 -28.65 21.02 30.88
C PHE A 9 -27.31 21.16 30.12
N LEU A 10 -26.44 22.09 30.50
CA LEU A 10 -25.16 22.29 29.83
C LEU A 10 -24.08 21.31 30.33
N SER A 11 -24.14 20.85 31.60
CA SER A 11 -23.12 19.95 32.15
C SER A 11 -23.26 18.48 31.71
N VAL A 12 -24.47 18.04 31.38
CA VAL A 12 -24.72 16.65 30.93
C VAL A 12 -24.28 16.44 29.47
N PHE A 13 -24.25 17.49 28.66
CA PHE A 13 -23.81 17.42 27.25
C PHE A 13 -22.29 17.37 27.07
N ILE A 14 -21.52 17.74 28.09
CA ILE A 14 -20.04 17.77 28.01
C ILE A 14 -19.45 16.38 28.33
N PHE A 15 -20.14 15.57 29.15
CA PHE A 15 -19.68 14.22 29.50
C PHE A 15 -20.00 13.15 28.45
N SER A 16 -20.94 13.38 27.52
CA SER A 16 -21.19 12.45 26.41
C SER A 16 -20.18 12.56 25.26
N LEU A 17 -19.28 13.55 25.28
CA LEU A 17 -18.26 13.74 24.25
C LEU A 17 -16.91 13.09 24.60
N TYR A 18 -16.77 12.50 25.80
CA TYR A 18 -15.52 11.86 26.25
C TYR A 18 -15.51 10.34 26.13
N SER A 19 -16.55 9.74 25.55
CA SER A 19 -16.54 8.32 25.18
C SER A 19 -16.32 8.14 23.69
N CYS A 20 -15.26 8.75 23.14
CA CYS A 20 -14.61 8.21 21.95
C CYS A 20 -13.80 6.99 22.40
N SER A 21 -14.48 5.87 22.60
CA SER A 21 -13.87 4.56 22.44
C SER A 21 -13.53 4.42 20.96
N SER A 22 -12.42 5.04 20.54
CA SER A 22 -11.83 4.80 19.23
C SER A 22 -11.20 3.42 19.34
N ASP A 23 -12.00 2.39 19.06
CA ASP A 23 -11.49 1.13 18.54
C ASP A 23 -10.81 1.51 17.22
N ASP A 24 -9.56 1.98 17.32
CA ASP A 24 -8.73 2.39 16.20
C ASP A 24 -8.45 1.13 15.39
N ASN A 25 -9.36 0.89 14.44
CA ASN A 25 -9.24 -0.12 13.43
C ASN A 25 -7.93 0.17 12.67
N ASN A 26 -6.87 -0.53 13.03
CA ASN A 26 -5.55 -0.58 12.38
C ASN A 26 -5.59 -1.06 10.91
N ASN A 27 -6.78 -1.05 10.30
CA ASN A 27 -7.12 -1.54 8.98
C ASN A 27 -7.31 -0.39 7.99
N GLU A 28 -6.52 0.68 8.07
CA GLU A 28 -6.48 1.63 6.97
C GLU A 28 -5.75 1.00 5.77
N TYR A 29 -6.41 0.96 4.62
CA TYR A 29 -5.83 0.49 3.35
C TYR A 29 -5.78 1.64 2.34
N TYR A 30 -4.86 1.53 1.40
CA TYR A 30 -4.76 2.46 0.28
C TYR A 30 -4.23 1.75 -0.96
N ASP A 31 -4.55 2.30 -2.14
CA ASP A 31 -4.15 1.69 -3.40
C ASP A 31 -2.79 2.20 -3.88
N LEU A 32 -1.99 1.24 -4.37
CA LEU A 32 -0.75 1.46 -5.10
C LEU A 32 -0.90 0.94 -6.52
N ASN A 33 -0.32 1.67 -7.48
CA ASN A 33 -0.11 1.18 -8.83
C ASN A 33 1.32 0.64 -8.93
N VAL A 34 1.47 -0.66 -9.17
CA VAL A 34 2.76 -1.32 -9.32
C VAL A 34 2.96 -1.72 -10.77
N VAL A 35 4.09 -1.30 -11.34
CA VAL A 35 4.46 -1.60 -12.72
C VAL A 35 5.70 -2.46 -12.71
N PHE A 36 5.58 -3.65 -13.30
CA PHE A 36 6.67 -4.59 -13.48
C PHE A 36 7.11 -4.56 -14.94
N ILE A 37 8.41 -4.50 -15.20
CA ILE A 37 8.97 -4.39 -16.54
C ILE A 37 10.07 -5.43 -16.69
N SER A 38 10.02 -6.16 -17.80
CA SER A 38 11.11 -7.01 -18.29
C SER A 38 11.61 -6.41 -19.60
N ASN A 39 12.93 -6.40 -19.80
CA ASN A 39 13.53 -6.08 -21.09
C ASN A 39 13.61 -7.29 -22.05
N ASN A 40 13.27 -8.50 -21.58
CA ASN A 40 13.33 -9.73 -22.35
C ASN A 40 11.90 -10.34 -22.47
N PRO A 41 11.28 -10.32 -23.68
CA PRO A 41 9.94 -10.86 -23.90
C PRO A 41 9.89 -12.40 -23.97
N ASP A 42 11.04 -13.05 -24.12
CA ASP A 42 11.13 -14.50 -24.27
C ASP A 42 11.18 -15.22 -22.91
N SER A 43 11.67 -14.52 -21.89
CA SER A 43 11.77 -15.03 -20.53
C SER A 43 10.47 -14.85 -19.74
N ASN A 44 10.07 -15.91 -19.02
CA ASN A 44 8.98 -15.81 -18.04
C ASN A 44 9.50 -15.14 -16.76
N VAL A 45 8.83 -14.09 -16.33
CA VAL A 45 9.15 -13.36 -15.09
C VAL A 45 8.05 -13.64 -14.08
N LEU A 46 8.41 -14.19 -12.93
CA LEU A 46 7.53 -14.31 -11.78
C LEU A 46 7.45 -12.96 -11.07
N ILE A 47 6.25 -12.45 -10.86
CA ILE A 47 5.97 -11.27 -10.02
C ILE A 47 5.11 -11.68 -8.84
N SER A 48 5.33 -11.03 -7.69
CA SER A 48 4.55 -11.27 -6.48
C SER A 48 4.85 -10.17 -5.46
N GLY A 49 4.08 -10.16 -4.37
CA GLY A 49 4.20 -9.16 -3.32
C GLY A 49 2.90 -8.90 -2.58
N THR A 50 2.90 -7.88 -1.75
CA THR A 50 1.73 -7.42 -1.00
C THR A 50 0.58 -7.10 -1.95
N GLY A 51 -0.55 -7.81 -1.82
CA GLY A 51 -1.71 -7.65 -2.70
C GLY A 51 -1.65 -8.47 -4.00
N ILE A 52 -0.61 -9.28 -4.23
CA ILE A 52 -0.48 -10.19 -5.38
C ILE A 52 -0.36 -11.62 -4.87
N ILE A 53 -1.50 -12.21 -4.48
CA ILE A 53 -1.57 -13.54 -3.86
C ILE A 53 -1.27 -14.63 -4.90
N GLY A 54 -0.40 -15.59 -4.56
CA GLY A 54 -0.06 -16.74 -5.42
C GLY A 54 0.95 -16.42 -6.54
N GLY A 55 1.35 -15.15 -6.69
CA GLY A 55 2.21 -14.69 -7.77
C GLY A 55 1.58 -14.77 -9.15
N LYS A 56 2.23 -14.16 -10.14
CA LYS A 56 1.81 -14.19 -11.55
C LYS A 56 3.04 -14.26 -12.45
N TYR A 57 2.90 -14.86 -13.62
CA TYR A 57 3.95 -14.82 -14.64
C TYR A 57 3.64 -13.76 -15.69
N ILE A 58 4.65 -12.98 -16.06
CA ILE A 58 4.58 -11.94 -17.10
C ILE A 58 5.75 -12.13 -18.06
N LYS A 59 5.61 -11.61 -19.28
CA LYS A 59 6.70 -11.59 -20.28
C LYS A 59 7.16 -10.18 -20.65
N LYS A 60 6.28 -9.19 -20.45
CA LYS A 60 6.49 -7.79 -20.81
C LYS A 60 6.00 -6.90 -19.68
N VAL A 61 5.92 -5.60 -19.93
CA VAL A 61 5.32 -4.64 -19.01
C VAL A 61 3.95 -5.13 -18.51
N HIS A 62 3.80 -5.19 -17.19
CA HIS A 62 2.56 -5.52 -16.49
C HIS A 62 2.25 -4.47 -15.45
N LYS A 63 0.97 -4.11 -15.31
CA LYS A 63 0.49 -3.12 -14.34
C LYS A 63 -0.54 -3.78 -13.44
N GLU A 64 -0.39 -3.59 -12.14
CA GLU A 64 -1.33 -4.09 -11.14
C GLU A 64 -1.70 -2.94 -10.21
N VAL A 65 -2.99 -2.84 -9.88
CA VAL A 65 -3.46 -2.00 -8.78
C VAL A 65 -3.66 -2.90 -7.58
N VAL A 66 -2.98 -2.60 -6.48
CA VAL A 66 -3.02 -3.40 -5.26
C VAL A 66 -3.45 -2.54 -4.08
N SER A 67 -4.37 -3.06 -3.27
CA SER A 67 -4.74 -2.43 -2.01
C SER A 67 -3.85 -2.95 -0.89
N VAL A 68 -3.15 -2.04 -0.20
CA VAL A 68 -2.12 -2.39 0.78
C VAL A 68 -2.41 -1.73 2.14
N PRO A 69 -2.06 -2.40 3.26
CA PRO A 69 -2.27 -1.84 4.60
C PRO A 69 -1.39 -0.61 4.82
N ARG A 70 -1.90 0.43 5.47
CA ARG A 70 -1.16 1.69 5.70
C ARG A 70 0.05 1.50 6.60
N TYR A 71 -0.12 0.75 7.68
CA TYR A 71 0.85 0.69 8.79
C TYR A 71 1.77 -0.54 8.77
N SER A 72 1.68 -1.40 7.76
CA SER A 72 2.55 -2.58 7.63
C SER A 72 3.63 -2.36 6.56
N GLU A 73 4.67 -3.18 6.59
CA GLU A 73 5.63 -3.27 5.49
C GLU A 73 4.95 -3.79 4.22
N LYS A 74 5.40 -3.29 3.06
CA LYS A 74 4.98 -3.80 1.74
C LYS A 74 6.19 -4.27 0.98
N ILE A 75 6.11 -5.45 0.38
CA ILE A 75 7.19 -6.02 -0.42
C ILE A 75 6.65 -6.32 -1.82
N PHE A 76 7.41 -5.95 -2.82
CA PHE A 76 7.15 -6.28 -4.23
C PHE A 76 8.42 -6.85 -4.84
N TYR A 77 8.32 -7.98 -5.51
CA TYR A 77 9.45 -8.60 -6.17
C TYR A 77 9.12 -9.12 -7.56
N ALA A 78 10.15 -9.16 -8.40
CA ALA A 78 10.13 -9.79 -9.70
C ALA A 78 11.39 -10.64 -9.85
N SER A 79 11.25 -11.85 -10.38
CA SER A 79 12.37 -12.76 -10.62
C SER A 79 12.25 -13.51 -11.94
N CYS A 80 13.40 -13.88 -12.50
CA CYS A 80 13.55 -14.56 -13.77
C CYS A 80 14.83 -15.41 -13.75
N GLU A 81 14.81 -16.57 -14.38
CA GLU A 81 15.96 -17.47 -14.47
C GLU A 81 17.09 -16.93 -15.38
N ASP A 82 16.76 -16.08 -16.36
CA ASP A 82 17.77 -15.47 -17.21
C ASP A 82 18.53 -14.36 -16.47
N GLU A 83 19.79 -14.64 -16.17
CA GLU A 83 20.72 -13.74 -15.48
C GLU A 83 20.92 -12.39 -16.19
N LYS A 84 20.68 -12.33 -17.50
CA LYS A 84 20.87 -11.11 -18.31
C LYS A 84 19.61 -10.27 -18.43
N THR A 85 18.44 -10.82 -18.07
CA THR A 85 17.18 -10.08 -18.10
C THR A 85 17.21 -8.99 -17.04
N LEU A 86 17.05 -7.73 -17.46
CA LEU A 86 16.89 -6.59 -16.57
C LEU A 86 15.41 -6.47 -16.18
N LEU A 87 15.16 -6.53 -14.88
CA LEU A 87 13.84 -6.35 -14.29
C LEU A 87 13.75 -4.98 -13.62
N THR A 88 12.61 -4.31 -13.78
CA THR A 88 12.32 -3.03 -13.10
C THR A 88 10.96 -3.09 -12.42
N ILE A 89 10.89 -2.59 -11.19
CA ILE A 89 9.64 -2.34 -10.47
C ILE A 89 9.50 -0.84 -10.28
N LYS A 90 8.32 -0.29 -10.59
CA LYS A 90 7.94 1.09 -10.30
C LYS A 90 6.67 1.10 -9.47
N ILE A 91 6.64 1.89 -8.41
CA ILE A 91 5.49 2.02 -7.51
C ILE A 91 5.01 3.45 -7.53
N PHE A 92 3.72 3.64 -7.83
CA PHE A 92 3.06 4.93 -7.85
C PHE A 92 1.92 4.96 -6.82
N ASN A 93 1.67 6.13 -6.24
CA ASN A 93 0.45 6.32 -5.45
C ASN A 93 -0.80 6.37 -6.35
N SER A 94 -1.98 6.43 -5.74
CA SER A 94 -3.27 6.56 -6.44
C SER A 94 -3.39 7.82 -7.32
N LYS A 95 -2.58 8.85 -7.08
CA LYS A 95 -2.52 10.08 -7.90
C LYS A 95 -1.55 9.97 -9.08
N GLY A 96 -0.93 8.81 -9.28
CA GLY A 96 0.06 8.58 -10.34
C GLY A 96 1.45 9.17 -10.06
N LYS A 97 1.72 9.64 -8.84
CA LYS A 97 3.07 10.10 -8.44
C LYS A 97 3.95 8.90 -8.15
N LEU A 98 5.13 8.85 -8.77
CA LEU A 98 6.16 7.85 -8.49
C LEU A 98 6.62 7.96 -7.03
N ILE A 99 6.53 6.86 -6.29
CA ILE A 99 7.02 6.72 -4.91
C ILE A 99 8.43 6.14 -4.94
N GLN A 100 8.64 5.05 -5.69
CA GLN A 100 9.90 4.33 -5.71
C GLN A 100 10.07 3.55 -7.02
N GLU A 101 11.32 3.40 -7.44
CA GLU A 101 11.73 2.62 -8.59
C GLU A 101 13.03 1.88 -8.27
N LYS A 102 13.15 0.64 -8.74
CA LYS A 102 14.38 -0.15 -8.64
C LYS A 102 14.50 -1.06 -9.84
N SER A 103 15.73 -1.26 -10.30
CA SER A 103 16.06 -2.17 -11.40
C SER A 103 17.23 -3.07 -11.00
N GLN A 104 17.18 -4.33 -11.40
CA GLN A 104 18.26 -5.30 -11.19
C GLN A 104 18.10 -6.49 -12.15
N ASN A 105 19.21 -7.11 -12.51
CA ASN A 105 19.23 -8.31 -13.34
C ASN A 105 18.72 -9.54 -12.59
N SER A 106 17.95 -10.40 -13.27
CA SER A 106 17.37 -11.66 -12.78
C SER A 106 16.40 -11.57 -11.60
N GLY A 107 16.60 -10.64 -10.68
CA GLY A 107 15.78 -10.49 -9.49
C GLY A 107 15.84 -9.07 -8.95
N VAL A 108 14.68 -8.50 -8.65
CA VAL A 108 14.56 -7.18 -8.04
C VAL A 108 13.46 -7.20 -6.99
N ALA A 109 13.69 -6.50 -5.87
CA ALA A 109 12.72 -6.33 -4.82
C ALA A 109 12.71 -4.88 -4.30
N ILE A 110 11.51 -4.35 -4.08
CA ILE A 110 11.26 -3.08 -3.40
C ILE A 110 10.51 -3.35 -2.09
N ILE A 111 11.01 -2.75 -1.01
CA ILE A 111 10.40 -2.78 0.31
C ILE A 111 9.98 -1.36 0.67
N ILE A 112 8.70 -1.16 0.99
CA ILE A 112 8.16 0.11 1.49
C ILE A 112 7.85 -0.07 2.97
N LEU A 113 8.60 0.64 3.81
CA LEU A 113 8.38 0.70 5.25
C LEU A 113 7.19 1.61 5.59
N PRO A 114 6.47 1.35 6.70
CA PRO A 114 5.46 2.27 7.20
C PRO A 114 6.09 3.62 7.56
N LYS A 115 5.34 4.71 7.34
CA LYS A 115 5.71 6.04 7.81
C LYS A 115 5.01 6.27 9.14
N PHE A 116 5.78 6.52 10.19
CA PHE A 116 5.32 6.90 11.52
C PHE A 116 5.07 8.41 11.59
#